data_AF-A0A6L9YAT4-F1
#
_entry.id   AF-A0A6L9YAT4-F1
#
_cell.length_a   1.000
_cell.length_b   1.000
_cell.length_c   1.000
_cell.angle_alpha   90.00
_cell.angle_beta   90.00
_cell.angle_gamma   90.00
#
_symmetry.space_group_name_H-M   'P 1'
#
loop_
_entity.id
_entity.type
_entity.pdbx_description
1 polymer ?
#
loop_
_entity_poly.entity_id
_entity_poly.type
_entity_poly.pdbx_seq_one_letter_code
_entity_poly.pdbx_strand_id
1 'polypeptide(L)'
;MVQVPDSTAELAALLNEPMDLDFQLPDPEDEEIQETDFEQLVDHAWRVCDRFDLQTDIWRGRILRVVRDREKKGGEGRGAGFLNWLKSREIGKSQAYSLIELANSADTLLIEGQLSHDAINNFSKRAFVETAKSAPEVQQMVTELAQQGDRITRREVKQMSDQWTAMSSELLPEEVKEKSAEGGLPSSYLAPLVKEMEKLPEIHLIPLQEAIATNPDVDTVKHVTSDARCLAKYLDASAQVQAINHTSLDMELALDEALRLDCLNTAADLVKQALALEQVVGKLYTTWKRLGSLSDRLYVDTGSSTPHLRLLLTCMDRLAGDVIEVPLDESGEQLIRLKVMTET
;
A
#
# COMPACT_ATOMS: atom_id res chain seq x y z
N MET A 1 5.36 -2.82 -53.11
CA MET A 1 3.91 -2.63 -53.20
C MET A 1 3.31 -3.37 -52.03
N VAL A 2 2.87 -2.65 -50.99
CA VAL A 2 2.20 -3.23 -49.82
C VAL A 2 0.73 -3.34 -50.19
N GLN A 3 0.20 -4.57 -50.23
CA GLN A 3 -1.21 -4.82 -50.44
C GLN A 3 -1.98 -4.34 -49.20
N VAL A 4 -2.99 -3.51 -49.43
CA VAL A 4 -3.93 -3.05 -48.41
C VAL A 4 -5.02 -4.13 -48.30
N PRO A 5 -5.33 -4.66 -47.10
CA PRO A 5 -6.37 -5.67 -46.92
C PRO A 5 -7.77 -5.07 -47.17
N ASP A 6 -8.60 -5.81 -47.91
CA ASP A 6 -9.81 -5.31 -48.59
C ASP A 6 -11.12 -5.69 -47.86
N SER A 7 -11.05 -6.16 -46.60
CA SER A 7 -12.27 -6.45 -45.84
C SER A 7 -12.19 -6.18 -44.33
N THR A 8 -13.34 -5.79 -43.77
CA THR A 8 -13.56 -5.64 -42.32
C THR A 8 -13.34 -6.94 -41.54
N ALA A 9 -13.42 -8.10 -42.20
CA ALA A 9 -13.13 -9.41 -41.62
C ALA A 9 -11.62 -9.67 -41.48
N GLU A 10 -10.81 -9.21 -42.44
CA GLU A 10 -9.34 -9.25 -42.34
C GLU A 10 -8.81 -8.27 -41.29
N LEU A 11 -9.43 -7.09 -41.16
CA LEU A 11 -9.14 -6.14 -40.07
C LEU A 11 -9.50 -6.70 -38.68
N ALA A 12 -10.61 -7.43 -38.56
CA ALA A 12 -10.98 -8.13 -37.33
C ALA A 12 -10.05 -9.32 -37.02
N ALA A 13 -9.53 -9.99 -38.05
CA ALA A 13 -8.53 -11.05 -37.91
C ALA A 13 -7.16 -10.49 -37.45
N LEU A 14 -6.72 -9.35 -38.01
CA LEU A 14 -5.52 -8.62 -37.57
C LEU A 14 -5.63 -8.07 -36.14
N LEU A 15 -6.85 -7.74 -35.68
CA LEU A 15 -7.13 -7.38 -34.29
C LEU A 15 -7.13 -8.60 -33.34
N ASN A 16 -7.35 -9.80 -33.86
CA ASN A 16 -7.34 -11.07 -33.12
C ASN A 16 -6.01 -11.81 -33.22
N GLU A 17 -5.06 -11.36 -34.04
CA GLU A 17 -3.69 -11.86 -33.94
C GLU A 17 -3.15 -11.48 -32.55
N PRO A 18 -2.67 -12.48 -31.76
CA PRO A 18 -1.93 -12.19 -30.55
C PRO A 18 -0.75 -11.33 -30.97
N MET A 19 -0.67 -10.10 -30.44
CA MET A 19 0.54 -9.32 -30.63
C MET A 19 1.68 -10.15 -30.05
N ASP A 20 2.69 -10.40 -30.87
CA ASP A 20 3.92 -11.01 -30.40
C ASP A 20 4.55 -10.02 -29.41
N LEU A 21 4.33 -10.24 -28.12
CA LEU A 21 4.84 -9.43 -27.00
C LEU A 21 6.35 -9.66 -26.79
N ASP A 22 7.06 -9.99 -27.87
CA ASP A 22 8.49 -10.27 -27.96
C ASP A 22 9.32 -9.01 -28.31
N PHE A 23 8.72 -7.82 -28.15
CA PHE A 23 9.48 -6.57 -28.24
C PHE A 23 10.44 -6.45 -27.05
N GLN A 24 11.74 -6.57 -27.30
CA GLN A 24 12.76 -6.33 -26.28
C GLN A 24 12.75 -4.85 -25.88
N LEU A 25 12.34 -4.57 -24.64
CA LEU A 25 12.47 -3.24 -24.05
C LEU A 25 13.95 -2.94 -23.81
N PRO A 26 14.41 -1.68 -24.02
CA PRO A 26 15.80 -1.32 -23.73
C PRO A 26 16.10 -1.52 -22.24
N ASP A 27 17.31 -1.97 -21.91
CA ASP A 27 17.75 -2.07 -20.53
C ASP A 27 17.92 -0.65 -19.96
N PRO A 28 17.16 -0.28 -18.90
CA PRO A 28 17.28 1.05 -18.29
C PRO A 28 18.67 1.32 -17.71
N GLU A 29 19.45 0.28 -17.40
CA GLU A 29 20.79 0.39 -16.83
C GLU A 29 21.90 0.52 -17.87
N ASP A 30 21.60 0.32 -19.16
CA ASP A 30 22.60 0.35 -20.23
C ASP A 30 23.08 1.78 -20.51
N GLU A 31 24.35 2.05 -20.18
CA GLU A 31 25.01 3.35 -20.39
C GLU A 31 25.55 3.52 -21.82
N GLU A 32 25.60 2.45 -22.62
CA GLU A 32 26.04 2.49 -24.01
C GLU A 32 24.95 3.06 -24.94
N ILE A 33 23.69 3.00 -24.52
CA ILE A 33 22.54 3.57 -25.26
C ILE A 33 22.46 5.08 -25.00
N GLN A 34 22.53 5.87 -26.07
CA GLN A 34 22.30 7.31 -26.03
C GLN A 34 20.84 7.62 -25.67
N GLU A 35 20.60 8.73 -24.95
CA GLU A 35 19.27 9.09 -24.48
C GLU A 35 18.23 9.24 -25.61
N THR A 36 18.65 9.80 -26.75
CA THR A 36 17.80 9.92 -27.94
C THR A 36 17.39 8.58 -28.54
N ASP A 37 18.26 7.57 -28.44
CA ASP A 37 18.00 6.24 -28.97
C ASP A 37 17.10 5.45 -28.00
N PHE A 38 17.33 5.61 -26.69
CA PHE A 38 16.46 5.08 -25.64
C PHE A 38 15.02 5.61 -25.78
N GLU A 39 14.86 6.93 -25.94
CA GLU A 39 13.54 7.55 -26.13
C GLU A 39 12.82 7.04 -27.38
N GLN A 40 13.54 6.86 -28.50
CA GLN A 40 12.96 6.32 -29.73
C GLN A 40 12.49 4.87 -29.58
N LEU A 41 13.27 4.03 -28.89
CA LEU A 41 12.91 2.64 -28.62
C LEU A 41 11.66 2.56 -27.74
N VAL A 42 11.61 3.37 -26.68
CA VAL A 42 10.45 3.49 -25.79
C VAL A 42 9.22 3.98 -26.55
N ASP A 43 9.35 5.01 -27.39
CA ASP A 43 8.24 5.54 -28.19
C ASP A 43 7.72 4.53 -29.21
N HIS A 44 8.62 3.75 -29.82
CA HIS A 44 8.23 2.69 -30.71
C HIS A 44 7.45 1.60 -29.97
N ALA A 45 7.94 1.15 -28.82
CA ALA A 45 7.24 0.18 -27.96
C ALA A 45 5.86 0.70 -27.49
N TRP A 46 5.77 2.00 -27.21
CA TRP A 46 4.51 2.63 -26.76
C TRP A 46 3.45 2.67 -27.86
N ARG A 47 3.83 2.90 -29.12
CA ARG A 47 2.90 2.95 -30.27
C ARG A 47 2.21 1.62 -30.56
N VAL A 48 2.80 0.50 -30.15
CA VAL A 48 2.20 -0.82 -30.30
C VAL A 48 1.07 -1.06 -29.28
N CYS A 49 0.94 -0.17 -28.27
CA CYS A 49 -0.01 -0.31 -27.18
C CYS A 49 -1.36 0.37 -27.44
N ASP A 50 -2.00 0.18 -28.59
CA ASP A 50 -3.27 0.84 -28.92
C ASP A 50 -4.52 0.08 -28.44
N ARG A 51 -4.38 -1.20 -28.04
CA ARG A 51 -5.51 -2.01 -27.56
C ARG A 51 -5.91 -1.68 -26.12
N PHE A 52 -7.17 -1.97 -25.78
CA PHE A 52 -7.74 -1.77 -24.43
C PHE A 52 -7.98 -3.11 -23.73
N ASP A 53 -6.93 -3.92 -23.62
CA ASP A 53 -6.94 -5.22 -22.94
C ASP A 53 -5.89 -5.28 -21.81
N LEU A 54 -5.96 -6.35 -21.01
CA LEU A 54 -5.10 -6.48 -19.83
C LEU A 54 -3.62 -6.67 -20.22
N GLN A 55 -3.37 -7.40 -21.31
CA GLN A 55 -2.03 -7.62 -21.84
C GLN A 55 -1.35 -6.31 -22.25
N THR A 56 -2.08 -5.43 -22.95
CA THR A 56 -1.57 -4.11 -23.34
C THR A 56 -1.29 -3.23 -22.13
N ASP A 57 -2.12 -3.32 -21.08
CA ASP A 57 -1.88 -2.56 -19.85
C ASP A 57 -0.69 -3.09 -19.04
N ILE A 58 -0.46 -4.40 -19.03
CA ILE A 58 0.78 -5.00 -18.51
C ILE A 58 1.97 -4.45 -19.27
N TRP A 59 1.89 -4.39 -20.60
CA TRP A 59 2.97 -3.88 -21.44
C TRP A 59 3.25 -2.39 -21.22
N ARG A 60 2.21 -1.55 -21.19
CA ARG A 60 2.33 -0.13 -20.81
C ARG A 60 3.00 0.02 -19.44
N GLY A 61 2.64 -0.84 -18.48
CA GLY A 61 3.28 -0.89 -17.18
C GLY A 61 4.78 -1.20 -17.22
N ARG A 62 5.21 -2.15 -18.06
CA ARG A 62 6.62 -2.48 -18.27
C ARG A 62 7.40 -1.31 -18.89
N ILE A 63 6.84 -0.66 -19.91
CA ILE A 63 7.44 0.55 -20.52
C ILE A 63 7.61 1.66 -19.47
N LEU A 64 6.55 1.95 -18.72
CA LEU A 64 6.57 2.97 -17.67
C LEU A 64 7.62 2.67 -16.59
N ARG A 65 7.82 1.39 -16.25
CA ARG A 65 8.84 0.95 -15.30
C ARG A 65 10.25 1.22 -15.84
N VAL A 66 10.52 0.87 -17.09
CA VAL A 66 11.82 1.11 -17.77
C VAL A 66 12.15 2.60 -17.80
N VAL A 67 11.22 3.46 -18.23
CA VAL A 67 11.42 4.91 -18.24
C VAL A 67 11.69 5.45 -16.82
N ARG A 68 10.89 5.02 -15.84
CA ARG A 68 11.06 5.43 -14.44
C ARG A 68 12.44 5.04 -13.90
N ASP A 69 12.91 3.85 -14.21
CA ASP A 69 14.17 3.32 -13.66
C ASP A 69 15.39 3.96 -14.34
N ARG A 70 15.34 4.22 -15.66
CA ARG A 70 16.32 5.05 -16.39
C ARG A 70 16.47 6.45 -15.76
N GLU A 71 15.34 7.10 -15.47
CA GLU A 71 15.28 8.45 -14.88
C GLU A 71 15.79 8.53 -13.44
N LYS A 72 15.72 7.42 -12.67
CA LYS A 72 16.31 7.39 -11.32
C LYS A 72 17.83 7.43 -11.37
N LYS A 73 18.46 6.90 -12.43
CA LYS A 73 19.91 6.82 -12.60
C LYS A 73 20.52 8.17 -12.99
N GLY A 74 19.82 8.95 -13.82
CA GLY A 74 20.30 10.22 -14.39
C GLY A 74 20.60 11.36 -13.40
N GLY A 75 20.31 11.20 -12.09
CA GLY A 75 20.76 12.12 -11.04
C GLY A 75 20.12 13.51 -11.01
N GLU A 76 19.54 14.00 -12.11
CA GLU A 76 18.83 15.27 -12.20
C GLU A 76 17.44 15.17 -11.54
N GLY A 77 17.44 15.27 -10.21
CA GLY A 77 16.24 15.54 -9.42
C GLY A 77 15.26 14.38 -9.33
N ARG A 78 15.59 13.35 -8.53
CA ARG A 78 14.67 12.33 -7.94
C ARG A 78 13.24 12.27 -8.56
N GLY A 79 13.14 11.82 -9.82
CA GLY A 79 11.88 11.57 -10.51
C GLY A 79 11.20 12.74 -11.23
N ALA A 80 11.86 13.90 -11.39
CA ALA A 80 11.33 15.03 -12.14
C ALA A 80 11.22 14.73 -13.65
N GLY A 81 12.21 14.05 -14.23
CA GLY A 81 12.18 13.64 -15.64
C GLY A 81 11.04 12.67 -15.95
N PHE A 82 10.88 11.61 -15.12
CA PHE A 82 9.71 10.72 -15.24
C PHE A 82 8.37 11.46 -15.13
N LEU A 83 8.22 12.41 -14.20
CA LEU A 83 6.98 13.20 -14.09
C LEU A 83 6.75 14.10 -15.32
N ASN A 84 7.80 14.64 -15.92
CA ASN A 84 7.70 15.43 -17.15
C ASN A 84 7.34 14.54 -18.36
N TRP A 85 7.94 13.34 -18.44
CA TRP A 85 7.63 12.34 -19.45
C TRP A 85 6.16 11.89 -19.38
N LEU A 86 5.61 11.74 -18.17
CA LEU A 86 4.19 11.45 -17.97
C LEU A 86 3.29 12.60 -18.42
N LYS A 87 3.67 13.85 -18.11
CA LYS A 87 2.90 15.05 -18.50
C LYS A 87 2.82 15.22 -20.01
N SER A 88 3.91 14.98 -20.74
CA SER A 88 3.92 15.12 -22.21
C SER A 88 3.01 14.11 -22.91
N ARG A 89 2.62 13.02 -22.22
CA ARG A 89 1.74 11.96 -22.70
C ARG A 89 0.37 11.94 -22.02
N GLU A 90 0.06 12.98 -21.24
CA GLU A 90 -1.21 13.12 -20.51
C GLU A 90 -1.53 11.96 -19.54
N ILE A 91 -0.50 11.31 -18.98
CA ILE A 91 -0.66 10.18 -18.06
C ILE A 91 -0.62 10.69 -16.62
N GLY A 92 -1.65 10.34 -15.83
CA GLY A 92 -1.68 10.68 -14.41
C GLY A 92 -0.66 9.88 -13.59
N LYS A 93 -0.04 10.49 -12.57
CA LYS A 93 0.91 9.81 -11.67
C LYS A 93 0.32 8.53 -11.06
N SER A 94 -0.90 8.60 -10.53
CA SER A 94 -1.57 7.43 -9.95
C SER A 94 -1.78 6.31 -10.97
N GLN A 95 -2.18 6.67 -12.20
CA GLN A 95 -2.38 5.71 -13.28
C GLN A 95 -1.08 5.01 -13.66
N ALA A 96 0.02 5.78 -13.78
CA ALA A 96 1.33 5.24 -14.10
C ALA A 96 1.79 4.20 -13.06
N TYR A 97 1.68 4.51 -11.77
CA TYR A 97 2.06 3.56 -10.72
C TYR A 97 1.14 2.34 -10.66
N SER A 98 -0.16 2.47 -10.94
CA SER A 98 -1.06 1.32 -11.03
C SER A 98 -0.72 0.39 -12.20
N LEU A 99 -0.30 0.93 -13.36
CA LEU A 99 0.16 0.13 -14.49
C LEU A 99 1.50 -0.55 -14.19
N ILE A 100 2.44 0.15 -13.55
CA ILE A 100 3.70 -0.46 -13.10
C ILE A 100 3.46 -1.59 -12.10
N GLU A 101 2.54 -1.40 -11.15
CA GLU A 101 2.15 -2.45 -10.20
C GLU A 101 1.57 -3.66 -10.93
N LEU A 102 0.70 -3.45 -11.91
CA LEU A 102 0.15 -4.50 -12.75
C LEU A 102 1.24 -5.28 -13.50
N ALA A 103 2.23 -4.57 -14.07
CA ALA A 103 3.38 -5.20 -14.73
C ALA A 103 4.22 -6.04 -13.77
N ASN A 104 4.48 -5.54 -12.55
CA ASN A 104 5.19 -6.32 -11.54
C ASN A 104 4.42 -7.58 -11.16
N SER A 105 3.09 -7.48 -10.98
CA SER A 105 2.22 -8.64 -10.74
C SER A 105 2.26 -9.65 -11.88
N ALA A 106 2.34 -9.18 -13.13
CA ALA A 106 2.44 -10.06 -14.30
C ALA A 106 3.76 -10.79 -14.35
N ASP A 107 4.86 -10.12 -14.01
CA ASP A 107 6.15 -10.76 -13.93
C ASP A 107 6.15 -11.86 -12.86
N THR A 108 5.52 -11.64 -11.69
CA THR A 108 5.33 -12.71 -10.70
C THR A 108 4.56 -13.91 -11.26
N LEU A 109 3.40 -13.69 -11.87
CA LEU A 109 2.52 -14.78 -12.33
C LEU A 109 2.99 -15.49 -13.61
N LEU A 110 3.69 -14.79 -14.51
CA LEU A 110 4.15 -15.33 -15.79
C LEU A 110 5.53 -15.99 -15.68
N ILE A 111 6.45 -15.44 -14.88
CA ILE A 111 7.81 -15.99 -14.74
C ILE A 111 7.78 -17.36 -14.03
N GLU A 112 6.82 -17.58 -13.13
CA GLU A 112 6.63 -18.87 -12.46
C GLU A 112 5.95 -19.93 -13.36
N GLY A 113 5.60 -19.57 -14.62
CA GLY A 113 5.05 -20.50 -15.61
C GLY A 113 3.61 -20.96 -15.35
N GLN A 114 2.88 -20.27 -14.47
CA GLN A 114 1.55 -20.71 -14.00
C GLN A 114 0.38 -20.23 -14.86
N LEU A 115 0.62 -19.30 -15.81
CA LEU A 115 -0.44 -18.69 -16.60
C LEU A 115 -0.04 -18.56 -18.07
N SER A 116 -0.89 -19.06 -18.98
CA SER A 116 -0.74 -18.84 -20.41
C SER A 116 -1.13 -17.41 -20.80
N HIS A 117 -0.50 -16.88 -21.85
CA HIS A 117 -0.81 -15.52 -22.33
C HIS A 117 -2.31 -15.36 -22.64
N ASP A 118 -2.95 -16.37 -23.24
CA ASP A 118 -4.36 -16.33 -23.61
C ASP A 118 -5.32 -16.21 -22.41
N ALA A 119 -4.94 -16.76 -21.26
CA ALA A 119 -5.75 -16.73 -20.04
C ALA A 119 -5.69 -15.36 -19.32
N ILE A 120 -4.73 -14.49 -19.63
CA ILE A 120 -4.59 -13.17 -19.02
C ILE A 120 -5.88 -12.35 -19.19
N ASN A 121 -6.49 -12.38 -20.37
CA ASN A 121 -7.67 -11.57 -20.69
C ASN A 121 -8.96 -12.06 -19.98
N ASN A 122 -8.90 -13.19 -19.28
CA ASN A 122 -9.99 -13.66 -18.43
C ASN A 122 -10.01 -12.97 -17.06
N PHE A 123 -8.95 -12.27 -16.67
CA PHE A 123 -8.90 -11.49 -15.44
C PHE A 123 -9.40 -10.07 -15.62
N SER A 124 -10.08 -9.55 -14.60
CA SER A 124 -10.11 -8.10 -14.40
C SER A 124 -8.76 -7.58 -13.87
N LYS A 125 -8.37 -6.34 -14.19
CA LYS A 125 -7.13 -5.71 -13.69
C LYS A 125 -6.89 -5.89 -12.19
N ARG A 126 -7.95 -5.68 -11.40
CA ARG A 126 -7.90 -5.77 -9.93
C ARG A 126 -7.80 -7.21 -9.46
N ALA A 127 -8.44 -8.15 -10.14
CA ALA A 127 -8.31 -9.57 -9.83
C ALA A 127 -6.86 -10.03 -10.06
N PHE A 128 -6.28 -9.67 -11.20
CA PHE A 128 -4.92 -10.06 -11.55
C PHE A 128 -3.87 -9.59 -10.51
N VAL A 129 -3.95 -8.32 -10.09
CA VAL A 129 -3.08 -7.78 -9.04
C VAL A 129 -3.33 -8.44 -7.68
N GLU A 130 -4.58 -8.81 -7.38
CA GLU A 130 -4.91 -9.50 -6.13
C GLU A 130 -4.38 -10.93 -6.12
N THR A 131 -4.54 -11.67 -7.24
CA THR A 131 -4.00 -13.01 -7.43
C THR A 131 -2.50 -13.05 -7.23
N ALA A 132 -1.76 -12.13 -7.85
CA ALA A 132 -0.30 -12.05 -7.68
C ALA A 132 0.17 -11.81 -6.23
N LYS A 133 -0.73 -11.34 -5.35
CA LYS A 133 -0.45 -11.11 -3.92
C LYS A 133 -0.96 -12.24 -3.02
N SER A 134 -1.72 -13.19 -3.57
CA SER A 134 -2.25 -14.33 -2.85
C SER A 134 -1.18 -15.42 -2.66
N ALA A 135 -1.47 -16.40 -1.79
CA ALA A 135 -0.62 -17.57 -1.62
C ALA A 135 -0.46 -18.38 -2.94
N PRO A 136 0.66 -19.09 -3.15
CA PRO A 136 0.91 -19.85 -4.38
C PRO A 136 -0.21 -20.82 -4.75
N GLU A 137 -0.84 -21.46 -3.76
CA GLU A 137 -1.93 -22.41 -3.98
C GLU A 137 -3.20 -21.69 -4.47
N VAL A 138 -3.48 -20.49 -3.96
CA VAL A 138 -4.58 -19.64 -4.44
C VAL A 138 -4.28 -19.13 -5.85
N GLN A 139 -3.02 -18.80 -6.13
CA GLN A 139 -2.60 -18.43 -7.49
C GLN A 139 -2.89 -19.58 -8.46
N GLN A 140 -2.47 -20.81 -8.15
CA GLN A 140 -2.72 -21.99 -8.96
C GLN A 140 -4.21 -22.25 -9.20
N MET A 141 -5.03 -22.24 -8.14
CA MET A 141 -6.48 -22.44 -8.29
C MET A 141 -7.12 -21.39 -9.19
N VAL A 142 -6.72 -20.13 -9.04
CA VAL A 142 -7.27 -19.03 -9.84
C VAL A 142 -6.78 -19.09 -11.30
N THR A 143 -5.51 -19.41 -11.52
CA THR A 143 -4.95 -19.53 -12.88
C THR A 143 -5.54 -20.70 -13.64
N GLU A 144 -5.80 -21.84 -12.98
CA GLU A 144 -6.51 -22.98 -13.58
C GLU A 144 -7.90 -22.60 -14.09
N LEU A 145 -8.69 -21.90 -13.29
CA LEU A 145 -10.02 -21.42 -13.69
C LEU A 145 -9.93 -20.43 -14.85
N ALA A 146 -8.97 -19.50 -14.80
CA ALA A 146 -8.75 -18.58 -15.90
C ALA A 146 -8.34 -19.31 -17.19
N GLN A 147 -7.53 -20.38 -17.11
CA GLN A 147 -7.16 -21.20 -18.26
C GLN A 147 -8.34 -21.99 -18.84
N GLN A 148 -9.32 -22.36 -18.01
CA GLN A 148 -10.56 -23.00 -18.46
C GLN A 148 -11.53 -22.01 -19.15
N GLY A 149 -11.24 -20.71 -19.12
CA GLY A 149 -12.03 -19.67 -19.77
C GLY A 149 -12.95 -18.89 -18.83
N ASP A 150 -12.89 -19.14 -17.52
CA ASP A 150 -13.73 -18.45 -16.54
C ASP A 150 -13.28 -17.00 -16.32
N ARG A 151 -14.24 -16.09 -16.26
CA ARG A 151 -13.99 -14.67 -16.00
C ARG A 151 -13.67 -14.47 -14.53
N ILE A 152 -12.42 -14.15 -14.21
CA ILE A 152 -11.96 -13.95 -12.83
C ILE A 152 -12.14 -12.49 -12.38
N THR A 153 -12.95 -12.33 -11.35
CA THR A 153 -13.21 -11.08 -10.66
C THR A 153 -12.46 -11.01 -9.34
N ARG A 154 -12.25 -9.78 -8.86
CA ARG A 154 -11.60 -9.52 -7.57
C ARG A 154 -12.28 -10.26 -6.41
N ARG A 155 -13.61 -10.37 -6.46
CA ARG A 155 -14.40 -11.01 -5.41
C ARG A 155 -14.14 -12.52 -5.34
N GLU A 156 -14.00 -13.18 -6.49
CA GLU A 156 -13.70 -14.62 -6.55
C GLU A 156 -12.31 -14.92 -6.02
N VAL A 157 -11.30 -14.13 -6.43
CA VAL A 157 -9.93 -14.25 -5.90
C VAL A 157 -9.94 -14.11 -4.37
N LYS A 158 -10.65 -13.09 -3.86
CA LYS A 158 -10.80 -12.90 -2.42
C LYS A 158 -11.46 -14.10 -1.74
N GLN A 159 -12.56 -14.61 -2.31
CA GLN A 159 -13.27 -15.75 -1.75
C GLN A 159 -12.40 -17.00 -1.68
N MET A 160 -11.63 -17.30 -2.73
CA MET A 160 -10.69 -18.43 -2.76
C MET A 160 -9.57 -18.24 -1.76
N SER A 161 -9.04 -17.01 -1.64
CA SER A 161 -8.06 -16.68 -0.61
C SER A 161 -8.63 -16.89 0.80
N ASP A 162 -9.85 -16.41 1.06
CA ASP A 162 -10.50 -16.55 2.37
C ASP A 162 -10.76 -18.04 2.69
N GLN A 163 -11.19 -18.83 1.70
CA GLN A 163 -11.40 -20.27 1.84
C GLN A 163 -10.09 -21.02 2.12
N TRP A 164 -9.03 -20.72 1.36
CA TRP A 164 -7.71 -21.30 1.57
C TRP A 164 -7.22 -21.03 2.99
N THR A 165 -7.23 -19.78 3.43
CA THR A 165 -6.85 -19.40 4.80
C THR A 165 -7.68 -20.14 5.85
N ALA A 166 -9.00 -20.27 5.66
CA ALA A 166 -9.86 -20.97 6.60
C ALA A 166 -9.56 -22.48 6.68
N MET A 167 -9.13 -23.10 5.58
CA MET A 167 -8.83 -24.54 5.52
C MET A 167 -7.40 -24.87 5.97
N SER A 168 -6.42 -24.02 5.59
CA SER A 168 -5.00 -24.29 5.80
C SER A 168 -4.46 -23.75 7.12
N SER A 169 -5.19 -22.86 7.81
CA SER A 169 -4.69 -22.23 9.04
C SER A 169 -4.63 -23.23 10.20
N GLU A 170 -3.46 -23.31 10.84
CA GLU A 170 -3.27 -24.06 12.08
C GLU A 170 -3.81 -23.31 13.30
N LEU A 171 -4.13 -22.02 13.16
CA LEU A 171 -4.62 -21.18 14.27
C LEU A 171 -6.11 -21.40 14.56
N LEU A 172 -6.84 -22.04 13.64
CA LEU A 172 -8.26 -22.33 13.80
C LEU A 172 -8.46 -23.73 14.43
N PRO A 173 -9.29 -23.85 15.48
CA PRO A 173 -9.69 -25.15 16.01
C PRO A 173 -10.39 -26.02 14.96
N GLU A 174 -10.29 -27.35 15.11
CA GLU A 174 -10.87 -28.30 14.16
C GLU A 174 -12.40 -28.19 14.08
N GLU A 175 -13.08 -27.89 15.21
CA GLU A 175 -14.53 -27.69 15.26
C GLU A 175 -14.99 -26.53 14.36
N VAL A 176 -14.15 -25.50 14.21
CA VAL A 176 -14.40 -24.34 13.36
C VAL A 176 -14.21 -24.69 11.89
N LYS A 177 -13.18 -25.48 11.58
CA LYS A 177 -12.90 -25.96 10.22
C LYS A 177 -14.01 -26.88 9.72
N GLU A 178 -14.47 -27.80 10.57
CA GLU A 178 -15.59 -28.69 10.28
C GLU A 178 -16.87 -27.89 9.99
N LYS A 179 -17.25 -26.95 10.86
CA LYS A 179 -18.43 -26.10 10.63
C LYS A 179 -18.31 -25.19 9.41
N SER A 180 -17.10 -24.75 9.07
CA SER A 180 -16.84 -24.00 7.83
C SER A 180 -17.06 -24.89 6.60
N ALA A 181 -16.57 -26.13 6.63
CA ALA A 181 -16.75 -27.11 5.55
C ALA A 181 -18.23 -27.52 5.37
N GLU A 182 -19.01 -27.57 6.44
CA GLU A 182 -20.47 -27.80 6.40
C GLU A 182 -21.27 -26.57 5.91
N GLY A 183 -20.60 -25.42 5.71
CA GLY A 183 -21.24 -24.17 5.26
C GLY A 183 -21.95 -23.39 6.38
N GLY A 184 -21.79 -23.79 7.64
CA GLY A 184 -22.34 -23.09 8.80
C GLY A 184 -21.59 -21.80 9.16
N LEU A 185 -20.31 -21.70 8.78
CA LEU A 185 -19.46 -20.53 9.01
C LEU A 185 -18.81 -20.05 7.70
N PRO A 186 -19.16 -18.83 7.21
CA PRO A 186 -18.53 -18.30 6.01
C PRO A 186 -17.04 -17.98 6.21
N SER A 187 -16.17 -18.48 5.31
CA SER A 187 -14.72 -18.25 5.33
C SER A 187 -14.34 -16.76 5.33
N SER A 188 -15.19 -15.89 4.79
CA SER A 188 -15.01 -14.43 4.80
C SER A 188 -14.95 -13.81 6.21
N TYR A 189 -15.44 -14.50 7.23
CA TYR A 189 -15.31 -14.07 8.64
C TYR A 189 -14.09 -14.70 9.33
N LEU A 190 -13.67 -15.89 8.89
CA LEU A 190 -12.53 -16.62 9.44
C LEU A 190 -11.19 -16.03 8.96
N ALA A 191 -11.08 -15.63 7.69
CA ALA A 191 -9.84 -15.08 7.17
C ALA A 191 -9.39 -13.78 7.89
N PRO A 192 -10.29 -12.80 8.18
CA PRO A 192 -9.95 -11.66 9.02
C PRO A 192 -9.49 -12.05 10.43
N LEU A 193 -10.12 -13.06 11.04
CA LEU A 193 -9.73 -13.55 12.36
C LEU A 193 -8.31 -14.11 12.35
N VAL A 194 -8.03 -15.04 11.43
CA VAL A 194 -6.70 -15.67 11.29
C VAL A 194 -5.62 -14.59 11.13
N LYS A 195 -5.87 -13.60 10.27
CA LYS A 195 -4.93 -12.50 10.04
C LYS A 195 -4.64 -11.66 11.29
N GLU A 196 -5.62 -11.46 12.18
CA GLU A 196 -5.38 -10.76 13.44
C GLU A 196 -4.68 -11.67 14.46
N MET A 197 -5.03 -12.96 14.50
CA MET A 197 -4.37 -13.96 15.35
C MET A 197 -2.88 -14.15 15.00
N GLU A 198 -2.50 -14.13 13.72
CA GLU A 198 -1.10 -14.21 13.28
C GLU A 198 -0.18 -13.13 13.88
N LYS A 199 -0.75 -12.02 14.36
CA LYS A 199 0.00 -10.92 14.98
C LYS A 199 0.20 -11.09 16.48
N LEU A 200 -0.45 -12.08 17.09
CA LEU A 200 -0.51 -12.24 18.54
C LEU A 200 0.50 -13.30 19.02
N PRO A 201 1.13 -13.10 20.19
CA PRO A 201 1.83 -14.15 20.91
C PRO A 201 0.93 -15.32 21.29
N GLU A 202 1.49 -16.53 21.38
CA GLU A 202 0.78 -17.78 21.71
C GLU A 202 -0.06 -17.69 22.99
N ILE A 203 0.42 -16.95 24.00
CA ILE A 203 -0.27 -16.78 25.29
C ILE A 203 -1.68 -16.20 25.11
N HIS A 204 -1.86 -15.27 24.16
CA HIS A 204 -3.16 -14.67 23.88
C HIS A 204 -3.97 -15.42 22.82
N LEU A 205 -3.36 -16.37 22.10
CA LEU A 205 -4.06 -17.18 21.11
C LEU A 205 -4.95 -18.24 21.77
N ILE A 206 -4.47 -18.87 22.83
CA ILE A 206 -5.18 -19.97 23.51
C ILE A 206 -6.59 -19.56 23.95
N PRO A 207 -6.80 -18.44 24.68
CA PRO A 207 -8.15 -18.06 25.11
C PRO A 207 -9.09 -17.75 23.93
N LEU A 208 -8.56 -17.17 22.84
CA LEU A 208 -9.35 -16.87 21.64
C LEU A 208 -9.76 -18.16 20.91
N GLN A 209 -8.86 -19.14 20.82
CA GLN A 209 -9.13 -20.46 20.25
C GLN A 209 -10.17 -21.22 21.07
N GLU A 210 -10.05 -21.23 22.39
CA GLU A 210 -11.01 -21.88 23.29
C GLU A 210 -12.41 -21.25 23.18
N ALA A 211 -12.50 -19.93 23.08
CA ALA A 211 -13.76 -19.21 22.94
C ALA A 211 -14.52 -19.63 21.66
N ILE A 212 -13.81 -19.70 20.52
CA ILE A 212 -14.43 -20.08 19.25
C ILE A 212 -14.71 -21.59 19.19
N ALA A 213 -13.84 -22.43 19.76
CA ALA A 213 -14.09 -23.88 19.84
C ALA A 213 -15.37 -24.17 20.66
N THR A 214 -15.58 -23.44 21.75
CA THR A 214 -16.75 -23.60 22.63
C THR A 214 -18.06 -23.19 21.95
N ASN A 215 -18.05 -22.08 21.21
CA ASN A 215 -19.21 -21.64 20.46
C ASN A 215 -18.83 -21.17 19.04
N PRO A 216 -18.74 -22.10 18.07
CA PRO A 216 -18.36 -21.74 16.72
C PRO A 216 -19.59 -21.24 15.95
N ASP A 217 -19.97 -19.99 16.22
CA ASP A 217 -21.00 -19.23 15.51
C ASP A 217 -20.44 -17.90 14.94
N VAL A 218 -21.20 -17.26 14.06
CA VAL A 218 -20.75 -16.06 13.34
C VAL A 218 -20.52 -14.88 14.29
N ASP A 219 -21.32 -14.75 15.34
CA ASP A 219 -21.25 -13.61 16.25
C ASP A 219 -20.05 -13.73 17.20
N THR A 220 -19.74 -14.95 17.65
CA THR A 220 -18.55 -15.28 18.42
C THR A 220 -17.30 -15.03 17.59
N VAL A 221 -17.25 -15.49 16.34
CA VAL A 221 -16.11 -15.21 15.43
C VAL A 221 -15.90 -13.71 15.25
N LYS A 222 -16.97 -12.91 15.07
CA LYS A 222 -16.85 -11.45 14.96
C LYS A 222 -16.35 -10.80 16.24
N HIS A 223 -16.85 -11.24 17.39
CA HIS A 223 -16.41 -10.74 18.68
C HIS A 223 -14.94 -11.04 18.92
N VAL A 224 -14.53 -12.30 18.76
CA VAL A 224 -13.14 -12.73 18.93
C VAL A 224 -12.21 -12.06 17.90
N THR A 225 -12.68 -11.80 16.67
CA THR A 225 -11.92 -11.00 15.68
C THR A 225 -11.69 -9.57 16.17
N SER A 226 -12.71 -8.98 16.80
CA SER A 226 -12.61 -7.63 17.39
C SER A 226 -11.61 -7.61 18.55
N ASP A 227 -11.66 -8.61 19.41
CA ASP A 227 -10.76 -8.72 20.57
C ASP A 227 -9.32 -8.96 20.11
N ALA A 228 -9.10 -9.88 19.17
CA ALA A 228 -7.79 -10.12 18.57
C ALA A 228 -7.20 -8.83 17.95
N ARG A 229 -8.03 -8.04 17.24
CA ARG A 229 -7.61 -6.74 16.70
C ARG A 229 -7.24 -5.75 17.80
N CYS A 230 -8.02 -5.69 18.88
CA CYS A 230 -7.75 -4.78 20.00
C CYS A 230 -6.47 -5.18 20.74
N LEU A 231 -6.26 -6.48 20.96
CA LEU A 231 -5.02 -7.05 21.52
C LEU A 231 -3.81 -6.70 20.65
N ALA A 232 -3.86 -6.99 19.35
CA ALA A 232 -2.75 -6.72 18.44
C ALA A 232 -2.38 -5.24 18.43
N LYS A 233 -3.40 -4.37 18.43
CA LYS A 233 -3.24 -2.92 18.50
C LYS A 233 -2.66 -2.45 19.82
N TYR A 234 -3.11 -3.01 20.95
CA TYR A 234 -2.60 -2.67 22.28
C TYR A 234 -1.12 -3.04 22.39
N LEU A 235 -0.75 -4.27 22.01
CA LEU A 235 0.62 -4.78 22.07
C LEU A 235 1.58 -4.03 21.12
N ASP A 236 1.16 -3.78 19.88
CA ASP A 236 1.97 -3.02 18.92
C ASP A 236 2.20 -1.57 19.37
N ALA A 237 1.15 -0.91 19.87
CA ALA A 237 1.26 0.46 20.32
C ALA A 237 2.06 0.58 21.64
N SER A 238 1.85 -0.32 22.60
CA SER A 238 2.51 -0.26 23.92
C SER A 238 4.02 -0.36 23.81
N ALA A 239 4.53 -1.20 22.91
CA ALA A 239 5.96 -1.36 22.67
C ALA A 239 6.63 -0.07 22.15
N GLN A 240 5.88 0.79 21.47
CA GLN A 240 6.41 1.99 20.80
C GLN A 240 6.27 3.28 21.62
N VAL A 241 5.38 3.32 22.61
CA VAL A 241 5.14 4.54 23.42
C VAL A 241 6.31 4.77 24.38
N GLN A 242 7.00 5.89 24.20
CA GLN A 242 8.15 6.26 25.02
C GLN A 242 7.75 6.53 26.47
N ALA A 243 6.63 7.21 26.70
CA ALA A 243 6.13 7.50 28.06
C ALA A 243 5.90 6.22 28.90
N ILE A 244 5.49 5.13 28.25
CA ILE A 244 5.33 3.82 28.88
C ILE A 244 6.70 3.21 29.17
N ASN A 245 7.61 3.22 28.18
CA ASN A 245 8.96 2.68 28.32
C ASN A 245 9.83 3.38 29.39
N HIS A 246 9.53 4.65 29.70
CA HIS A 246 10.21 5.40 30.78
C HIS A 246 9.67 5.11 32.18
N THR A 247 8.58 4.35 32.29
CA THR A 247 7.92 4.00 33.55
C THR A 247 8.11 2.52 33.85
N SER A 248 8.17 2.12 35.13
CA SER A 248 8.14 0.71 35.54
C SER A 248 6.73 0.11 35.49
N LEU A 249 5.99 0.36 34.40
CA LEU A 249 4.63 -0.14 34.22
C LEU A 249 4.68 -1.56 33.66
N ASP A 250 4.02 -2.50 34.32
CA ASP A 250 3.83 -3.85 33.80
C ASP A 250 2.61 -3.86 32.86
N MET A 251 2.89 -3.91 31.56
CA MET A 251 1.87 -3.83 30.52
C MET A 251 0.98 -5.07 30.43
N GLU A 252 1.48 -6.23 30.88
CA GLU A 252 0.72 -7.48 30.90
C GLU A 252 -0.32 -7.45 32.02
N LEU A 253 0.07 -6.98 33.21
CA LEU A 253 -0.89 -6.80 34.31
C LEU A 253 -1.97 -5.76 33.98
N ALA A 254 -1.61 -4.68 33.29
CA ALA A 254 -2.57 -3.68 32.83
C ALA A 254 -3.54 -4.26 31.77
N LEU A 255 -3.05 -5.16 30.92
CA LEU A 255 -3.87 -5.87 29.94
C LEU A 255 -4.86 -6.82 30.62
N ASP A 256 -4.41 -7.59 31.60
CA ASP A 256 -5.26 -8.49 32.40
C ASP A 256 -6.38 -7.71 33.10
N GLU A 257 -6.06 -6.54 33.66
CA GLU A 257 -7.06 -5.66 34.26
C GLU A 257 -8.08 -5.15 33.22
N ALA A 258 -7.62 -4.78 32.02
CA ALA A 258 -8.47 -4.29 30.95
C ALA A 258 -9.41 -5.39 30.42
N LEU A 259 -8.93 -6.63 30.29
CA LEU A 259 -9.75 -7.79 29.94
C LEU A 259 -10.77 -8.10 31.04
N ARG A 260 -10.35 -8.10 32.31
CA ARG A 260 -11.24 -8.34 33.45
C ARG A 260 -12.35 -7.30 33.59
N LEU A 261 -12.09 -6.06 33.18
CA LEU A 261 -13.05 -4.95 33.21
C LEU A 261 -13.83 -4.77 31.90
N ASP A 262 -13.60 -5.61 30.90
CA ASP A 262 -14.20 -5.52 29.56
C ASP A 262 -13.98 -4.14 28.90
N CYS A 263 -12.80 -3.57 29.08
CA CYS A 263 -12.42 -2.25 28.56
C CYS A 263 -11.18 -2.28 27.65
N LEU A 264 -10.85 -3.47 27.11
CA LEU A 264 -9.72 -3.68 26.21
C LEU A 264 -9.70 -2.69 25.04
N ASN A 265 -10.83 -2.45 24.39
CA ASN A 265 -10.90 -1.51 23.26
C ASN A 265 -10.50 -0.08 23.69
N THR A 266 -10.98 0.37 24.85
CA THR A 266 -10.62 1.70 25.39
C THR A 266 -9.14 1.78 25.77
N ALA A 267 -8.59 0.73 26.39
CA ALA A 267 -7.17 0.66 26.71
C ALA A 267 -6.30 0.68 25.44
N ALA A 268 -6.65 -0.13 24.43
CA ALA A 268 -5.98 -0.16 23.13
C ALA A 268 -6.06 1.19 22.39
N ASP A 269 -7.21 1.87 22.47
CA ASP A 269 -7.38 3.22 21.93
C ASP A 269 -6.50 4.25 22.66
N LEU A 270 -6.47 4.22 23.99
CA LEU A 270 -5.66 5.13 24.81
C LEU A 270 -4.18 5.04 24.44
N VAL A 271 -3.61 3.83 24.43
CA VAL A 271 -2.20 3.60 24.10
C VAL A 271 -1.91 4.02 22.66
N LYS A 272 -2.83 3.74 21.72
CA LYS A 272 -2.67 4.18 20.32
C LYS A 272 -2.67 5.70 20.19
N GLN A 273 -3.53 6.41 20.92
CA GLN A 273 -3.56 7.87 20.88
C GLN A 273 -2.30 8.47 21.53
N ALA A 274 -1.79 7.86 22.59
CA ALA A 274 -0.51 8.25 23.18
C ALA A 274 0.63 8.14 22.16
N LEU A 275 0.73 7.01 21.44
CA LEU A 275 1.73 6.83 20.37
C LEU A 275 1.57 7.87 19.26
N ALA A 276 0.34 8.12 18.81
CA ALA A 276 0.07 9.12 17.79
C ALA A 276 0.51 10.53 18.22
N LEU A 277 0.27 10.90 19.47
CA LEU A 277 0.69 12.18 20.03
C LEU A 277 2.21 12.31 20.05
N GLU A 278 2.94 11.31 20.52
CA GLU A 278 4.40 11.29 20.52
C GLU A 278 4.97 11.45 19.10
N GLN A 279 4.43 10.71 18.13
CA GLN A 279 4.84 10.84 16.73
C GLN A 279 4.57 12.22 16.15
N VAL A 280 3.43 12.84 16.48
CA VAL A 280 3.11 14.21 16.07
C VAL A 280 4.06 15.21 16.70
N VAL A 281 4.40 15.05 17.98
CA VAL A 281 5.39 15.90 18.67
C VAL A 281 6.77 15.77 18.01
N GLY A 282 7.21 14.56 17.66
CA GLY A 282 8.47 14.37 16.93
C GLY A 282 8.48 15.02 15.54
N LYS A 283 7.37 14.92 14.80
CA LYS A 283 7.18 15.59 13.50
C LYS A 283 7.13 17.11 13.65
N LEU A 284 6.48 17.61 14.69
CA LEU A 284 6.45 19.03 15.03
C LEU A 284 7.86 19.54 15.28
N TYR A 285 8.64 18.86 16.11
CA TYR A 285 10.01 19.23 16.42
C TYR A 285 10.90 19.31 15.16
N THR A 286 10.86 18.28 14.31
CA THR A 286 11.66 18.25 13.07
C THR A 286 11.23 19.33 12.07
N THR A 287 9.93 19.57 11.95
CA THR A 287 9.37 20.64 11.09
C THR A 287 9.73 22.02 11.62
N TRP A 288 9.64 22.23 12.93
CA TRP A 288 10.02 23.46 13.62
C TRP A 288 11.51 23.79 13.43
N LYS A 289 12.40 22.81 13.65
CA LYS A 289 13.84 22.98 13.38
C LYS A 289 14.13 23.35 11.93
N ARG A 290 13.45 22.70 10.98
CA ARG A 290 13.59 23.03 9.56
C ARG A 290 13.09 24.44 9.25
N LEU A 291 11.95 24.85 9.82
CA LEU A 291 11.40 26.20 9.66
C LEU A 291 12.37 27.26 10.18
N GLY A 292 12.94 27.08 11.38
CA GLY A 292 13.98 27.94 11.92
C GLY A 292 15.17 28.07 10.96
N SER A 293 15.72 26.95 10.49
CA SER A 293 16.86 26.96 9.54
C SER A 293 16.57 27.66 8.20
N LEU A 294 15.31 27.68 7.75
CA LEU A 294 14.90 28.35 6.53
C LEU A 294 14.71 29.84 6.78
N SER A 295 14.13 30.20 7.94
CA SER A 295 14.01 31.58 8.41
C SER A 295 15.38 32.24 8.50
N ASP A 296 16.35 31.59 9.14
CA ASP A 296 17.72 32.10 9.31
C ASP A 296 18.42 32.32 7.97
N ARG A 297 18.32 31.35 7.04
CA ARG A 297 18.91 31.47 5.70
C ARG A 297 18.28 32.60 4.90
N LEU A 298 16.94 32.67 4.87
CA LEU A 298 16.23 33.74 4.17
C LEU A 298 16.51 35.11 4.82
N TYR A 299 16.72 35.16 6.14
CA TYR A 299 17.15 36.38 6.81
C TYR A 299 18.53 36.87 6.34
N VAL A 300 19.49 35.96 6.16
CA VAL A 300 20.83 36.26 5.62
C VAL A 300 20.75 36.71 4.15
N ASP A 301 19.92 36.06 3.34
CA ASP A 301 19.76 36.36 1.91
C ASP A 301 18.96 37.65 1.65
N THR A 302 18.21 38.13 2.65
CA THR A 302 17.40 39.35 2.53
C THR A 302 18.13 40.58 3.06
N GLY A 303 18.01 41.70 2.35
CA GLY A 303 18.62 42.98 2.72
C GLY A 303 17.59 44.10 2.87
N SER A 304 18.07 45.34 2.96
CA SER A 304 17.21 46.55 3.01
C SER A 304 16.30 46.70 1.78
N SER A 305 16.67 46.10 0.65
CA SER A 305 15.91 46.14 -0.59
C SER A 305 14.76 45.11 -0.68
N THR A 306 14.53 44.28 0.35
CA THR A 306 13.49 43.22 0.33
C THR A 306 12.51 43.31 1.51
N PRO A 307 11.76 44.43 1.66
CA PRO A 307 10.91 44.69 2.83
C PRO A 307 9.78 43.67 3.01
N HIS A 308 9.20 43.16 1.93
CA HIS A 308 8.13 42.17 2.01
C HIS A 308 8.62 40.81 2.52
N LEU A 309 9.84 40.40 2.16
CA LEU A 309 10.44 39.18 2.69
C LEU A 309 10.78 39.32 4.17
N ARG A 310 11.20 40.53 4.60
CA ARG A 310 11.40 40.84 6.02
C ARG A 310 10.10 40.78 6.82
N LEU A 311 9.00 41.33 6.28
CA LEU A 311 7.67 41.21 6.90
C LEU A 311 7.21 39.75 7.00
N LEU A 312 7.44 38.94 5.96
CA LEU A 312 7.14 37.51 5.98
C LEU A 312 7.92 36.80 7.09
N LEU A 313 9.22 37.07 7.24
CA LEU A 313 10.02 36.53 8.34
C LEU A 313 9.45 36.91 9.71
N THR A 314 9.11 38.19 9.91
CA THR A 314 8.48 38.66 11.16
C THR A 314 7.15 37.96 11.45
N CYS A 315 6.33 37.66 10.44
CA CYS A 315 5.12 36.87 10.62
C CYS A 315 5.43 35.42 11.01
N MET A 316 6.47 34.83 10.42
CA MET A 316 6.88 33.44 10.68
C MET A 316 7.60 33.26 12.02
N ASP A 317 8.16 34.32 12.63
CA ASP A 317 8.84 34.27 13.93
C ASP A 317 7.96 33.69 15.05
N ARG A 318 6.63 33.88 14.98
CA ARG A 318 5.67 33.26 15.92
C ARG A 318 5.71 31.73 15.92
N LEU A 319 6.11 31.14 14.80
CA LEU A 319 6.21 29.70 14.61
C LEU A 319 7.66 29.22 14.64
N ALA A 320 8.62 30.05 14.24
CA ALA A 320 10.04 29.70 14.15
C ALA A 320 10.83 29.96 15.44
N GLY A 321 10.31 30.79 16.35
CA GLY A 321 10.97 31.15 17.60
C GLY A 321 10.99 30.03 18.66
N ASP A 322 11.62 30.33 19.80
CA ASP A 322 11.78 29.40 20.95
C ASP A 322 10.45 28.96 21.57
N VAL A 323 9.41 29.80 21.44
CA VAL A 323 8.04 29.50 21.84
C VAL A 323 7.18 29.54 20.58
N ILE A 324 6.58 28.41 20.25
CA ILE A 324 5.66 28.27 19.12
C ILE A 324 4.28 28.75 19.58
N GLU A 325 3.72 29.74 18.90
CA GLU A 325 2.39 30.28 19.16
C GLU A 325 1.44 29.97 17.99
N VAL A 326 0.41 29.16 18.26
CA VAL A 326 -0.60 28.78 17.25
C VAL A 326 -1.99 29.14 17.76
N PRO A 327 -2.72 30.05 17.10
CA PRO A 327 -4.14 30.25 17.37
C PRO A 327 -4.94 29.07 16.78
N LEU A 328 -5.90 28.55 17.55
CA LEU A 328 -6.77 27.45 17.11
C LEU A 328 -8.03 27.94 16.39
N ASP A 329 -8.37 29.21 16.57
CA ASP A 329 -9.55 29.85 16.00
C ASP A 329 -9.19 31.19 15.35
N GLU A 330 -10.06 31.64 14.44
CA GLU A 330 -9.91 32.94 13.79
C GLU A 330 -10.14 34.11 14.78
N SER A 331 -10.85 33.84 15.88
CA SER A 331 -11.09 34.79 16.98
C SER A 331 -9.86 35.05 17.85
N GLY A 332 -8.87 34.15 17.86
CA GLY A 332 -7.67 34.25 18.68
C GLY A 332 -7.92 34.06 20.19
N GLU A 333 -9.08 33.51 20.58
CA GLU A 333 -9.44 33.27 21.98
C GLU A 333 -8.74 32.01 22.51
N GLN A 334 -8.45 31.06 21.62
CA GLN A 334 -7.73 29.83 21.96
C GLN A 334 -6.32 29.86 21.38
N LEU A 335 -5.33 30.11 22.24
CA LEU A 335 -3.91 30.13 21.88
C LEU A 335 -3.18 28.94 22.49
N ILE A 336 -2.55 28.11 21.65
CA ILE A 336 -1.57 27.11 22.10
C ILE A 336 -0.19 27.74 22.10
N ARG A 337 0.51 27.60 23.23
CA ARG A 337 1.94 27.92 23.34
C ARG A 337 2.73 26.67 23.66
N LEU A 338 3.69 26.33 22.80
CA LEU A 338 4.59 25.19 22.99
C LEU A 338 6.01 25.69 23.14
N LYS A 339 6.70 25.23 24.18
CA LYS A 339 8.12 25.49 24.39
C LYS A 339 8.85 24.15 24.49
N VAL A 340 9.86 23.98 23.65
CA VAL A 340 10.74 22.80 23.73
C VAL A 340 11.75 23.04 24.84
N MET A 341 11.72 22.18 25.86
CA MET A 341 12.70 22.19 26.94
C MET A 341 13.81 21.19 26.61
N THR A 342 15.06 21.61 26.68
CA THR A 342 16.20 20.70 26.67
C THR A 342 16.54 20.37 28.12
N GLU A 343 16.34 19.11 28.53
CA GLU A 343 16.86 18.63 29.81
C GLU A 343 18.40 18.66 29.77
N THR A 344 19.00 19.24 30.80
CA THR A 344 20.46 19.32 31.04
C THR A 344 20.93 18.20 31.93
#